data_AF-A0A1S3Z2Y5-F1
#
_entry.id   AF-A0A1S3Z2Y5-F1
#
_cell.length_a   1.000
_cell.length_b   1.000
_cell.length_c   1.000
_cell.angle_alpha   90.00
_cell.angle_beta   90.00
_cell.angle_gamma   90.00
#
_symmetry.space_group_name_H-M   'P 1'
#
loop_
_entity.id
_entity.type
_entity.pdbx_description
1 polymer ?
#
loop_
_entity_poly.entity_id
_entity_poly.type
_entity_poly.pdbx_seq_one_letter_code
_entity_poly.pdbx_strand_id
1 'polypeptide(L)'
;MEEPLLTEQGIVYQGGYYGAAGEAAGDLRRQVLDDVEVRELLIDHVGHRCCWGSRPARTWKIHAIEDCNVYVGTLETFTEERDTIIEKEPYSTGSIDGKDKGPEMGIWELDLRSEFPVLFVPYKESRLRIPHSETIEKCSGCDGRGNIVCPTCNADQDPGFYKEGQMAQCLTCYGRGLIAHKDGSDTICLKCKGNGKIPCATCESRGLIKCQTCQGGGSLLAWKVAVVRWRTLSTRKVNATSGAGSVPDDVFHRAKGVQLCNNQAYQCTPAYFADSYFLNKFSSEVIAERPSIPTTARIICERHTISVVPVTRVTMTDRNRSFSFYIIGNGREVYMKDYYPSRFCWGLCPCLEWLKL
;
A
#
# COMPACT_ATOMS: atom_id res chain seq x y z
N MET A 1 -20.74 54.52 -26.46
CA MET A 1 -21.39 53.25 -26.86
C MET A 1 -20.46 52.18 -26.34
N GLU A 2 -20.69 51.82 -25.07
CA GLU A 2 -19.85 50.93 -24.29
C GLU A 2 -20.21 49.48 -24.61
N GLU A 3 -19.19 48.65 -24.87
CA GLU A 3 -19.30 47.20 -24.95
C GLU A 3 -19.26 46.61 -23.53
N PRO A 4 -20.17 45.68 -23.17
CA PRO A 4 -20.16 45.03 -21.87
C PRO A 4 -19.20 43.84 -21.84
N LEU A 5 -18.27 43.86 -20.88
CA LEU A 5 -17.40 42.75 -20.50
C LEU A 5 -18.20 41.64 -19.81
N LEU A 6 -18.18 40.44 -20.39
CA LEU A 6 -18.72 39.22 -19.77
C LEU A 6 -17.82 38.77 -18.62
N THR A 7 -18.48 38.44 -17.52
CA THR A 7 -17.94 38.20 -16.19
C THR A 7 -17.35 36.79 -16.08
N GLU A 8 -16.05 36.67 -15.79
CA GLU A 8 -15.43 35.42 -15.35
C GLU A 8 -15.92 35.09 -13.93
N GLN A 9 -16.69 34.00 -13.80
CA GLN A 9 -17.07 33.43 -12.52
C GLN A 9 -15.86 32.69 -11.92
N GLY A 10 -15.03 33.43 -11.19
CA GLY A 10 -14.08 32.86 -10.26
C GLY A 10 -14.83 32.11 -9.15
N ILE A 11 -14.61 30.81 -9.04
CA ILE A 11 -15.06 30.01 -7.90
C ILE A 11 -14.22 30.47 -6.69
N VAL A 12 -14.77 31.42 -5.94
CA VAL A 12 -14.26 31.85 -4.63
C VAL A 12 -14.54 30.70 -3.66
N TYR A 13 -13.52 29.92 -3.33
CA TYR A 13 -13.58 28.98 -2.21
C TYR A 13 -13.57 29.81 -0.91
N GLN A 14 -14.76 30.04 -0.35
CA GLN A 14 -14.93 30.69 0.94
C GLN A 14 -14.39 29.79 2.05
N GLY A 15 -13.14 30.05 2.45
CA GLY A 15 -12.60 29.59 3.72
C GLY A 15 -13.28 30.35 4.86
N GLY A 16 -14.21 29.71 5.55
CA GLY A 16 -14.79 30.26 6.75
C GLY A 16 -15.35 29.14 7.62
N TYR A 17 -14.67 28.84 8.73
CA TYR A 17 -15.27 28.47 10.02
C TYR A 17 -14.20 28.60 11.12
N TYR A 18 -13.82 29.84 11.44
CA TYR A 18 -13.39 30.17 12.80
C TYR A 18 -14.66 30.38 13.62
N GLY A 19 -15.17 29.33 14.24
CA GLY A 19 -16.45 29.41 14.95
C GLY A 19 -16.92 28.10 15.58
N ALA A 20 -16.00 27.29 16.11
CA ALA A 20 -16.37 26.10 16.91
C ALA A 20 -15.32 25.73 17.98
N ALA A 21 -14.25 26.54 18.16
CA ALA A 21 -13.25 26.27 19.18
C ALA A 21 -13.72 26.64 20.60
N GLY A 22 -14.75 27.48 20.72
CA GLY A 22 -15.29 27.94 22.01
C GLY A 22 -16.21 26.94 22.70
N GLU A 23 -16.93 26.10 21.96
CA GLU A 23 -17.87 25.13 22.54
C GLU A 23 -17.18 23.81 22.92
N ALA A 24 -16.18 23.36 22.15
CA ALA A 24 -15.42 22.14 22.48
C ALA A 24 -14.50 22.29 23.71
N ALA A 25 -14.10 23.53 24.05
CA ALA A 25 -13.30 23.81 25.25
C ALA A 25 -14.13 23.70 26.55
N GLY A 26 -15.46 23.86 26.47
CA GLY A 26 -16.37 23.74 27.61
C GLY A 26 -16.63 22.30 28.07
N ASP A 27 -16.52 21.34 27.14
CA ASP A 27 -16.77 19.91 27.39
C ASP A 27 -15.56 19.13 27.89
N LEU A 28 -14.37 19.73 27.88
CA LEU A 28 -13.17 19.22 28.58
C LEU A 28 -13.24 19.43 30.11
N ARG A 29 -14.38 19.91 30.63
CA ARG A 29 -14.75 19.78 32.04
C ARG A 29 -14.84 18.30 32.40
N ARG A 30 -13.68 17.72 32.77
CA ARG A 30 -13.52 16.70 33.80
C ARG A 30 -14.74 15.77 33.92
N GLN A 31 -14.85 14.77 33.04
CA GLN A 31 -15.57 13.55 33.43
C GLN A 31 -14.72 12.88 34.50
N VAL A 32 -14.79 13.40 35.73
CA VAL A 32 -14.27 12.72 36.91
C VAL A 32 -15.11 11.47 37.03
N LEU A 33 -14.55 10.33 36.63
CA LEU A 33 -15.19 9.04 36.86
C LEU A 33 -15.40 8.91 38.37
N ASP A 34 -16.63 8.66 38.79
CA ASP A 34 -16.91 8.44 40.20
C ASP A 34 -16.48 7.03 40.63
N ASP A 35 -16.39 6.83 41.94
CA ASP A 35 -15.99 5.55 42.52
C ASP A 35 -16.90 4.38 42.11
N VAL A 36 -18.17 4.66 41.76
CA VAL A 36 -19.16 3.66 41.35
C VAL A 36 -18.87 3.21 39.92
N GLU A 37 -18.73 4.15 38.99
CA GLU A 37 -18.40 3.90 37.58
C GLU A 37 -17.06 3.17 37.44
N VAL A 38 -16.03 3.63 38.17
CA VAL A 38 -14.71 2.98 38.18
C VAL A 38 -14.82 1.52 38.62
N ARG A 39 -15.63 1.25 39.64
CA ARG A 39 -15.82 -0.09 40.18
C ARG A 39 -16.61 -0.98 39.22
N GLU A 40 -17.65 -0.46 38.59
CA GLU A 40 -18.45 -1.20 37.61
C GLU A 40 -17.61 -1.60 36.39
N LEU A 41 -16.81 -0.68 35.84
CA LEU A 41 -15.90 -0.96 34.72
C LEU A 41 -14.89 -2.06 35.08
N LEU A 42 -14.33 -2.01 36.29
CA LEU A 42 -13.41 -3.05 36.75
C LEU A 42 -14.11 -4.40 36.95
N ILE A 43 -15.31 -4.41 37.54
CA ILE A 43 -16.08 -5.65 37.76
C ILE A 43 -16.42 -6.31 36.43
N ASP A 44 -16.85 -5.52 35.44
CA ASP A 44 -17.15 -5.99 34.10
C ASP A 44 -15.90 -6.61 33.44
N HIS A 45 -14.78 -5.88 33.46
CA HIS A 45 -13.52 -6.37 32.89
C HIS A 45 -13.03 -7.68 33.54
N VAL A 46 -13.13 -7.78 34.87
CA VAL A 46 -12.74 -8.98 35.63
C VAL A 46 -13.70 -10.13 35.36
N GLY A 47 -15.00 -9.85 35.22
CA GLY A 47 -16.04 -10.85 34.94
C GLY A 47 -15.82 -11.60 33.62
N HIS A 48 -15.20 -10.96 32.64
CA HIS A 48 -14.83 -11.56 31.36
C HIS A 48 -13.56 -12.46 31.43
N ARG A 49 -12.90 -12.59 32.60
CA ARG A 49 -11.68 -13.40 32.78
C ARG A 49 -11.91 -14.55 33.77
N CYS A 50 -12.02 -15.77 33.24
CA CYS A 50 -12.33 -17.00 33.97
C CYS A 50 -11.51 -17.25 35.25
N CYS A 51 -10.24 -16.84 35.28
CA CYS A 51 -9.31 -17.16 36.37
C CYS A 51 -9.10 -15.98 37.33
N TRP A 52 -9.92 -14.93 37.27
CA TRP A 52 -9.81 -13.76 38.14
C TRP A 52 -10.98 -13.70 39.13
N GLY A 53 -10.67 -13.65 40.43
CA GLY A 53 -11.69 -13.56 41.48
C GLY A 53 -12.33 -12.16 41.53
N SER A 54 -13.64 -12.09 41.71
CA SER A 54 -14.38 -10.80 41.76
C SER A 54 -14.15 -9.99 43.04
N ARG A 55 -13.60 -10.61 44.09
CA ARG A 55 -13.50 -9.99 45.43
C ARG A 55 -12.65 -8.71 45.44
N PRO A 56 -11.42 -8.66 44.88
CA PRO A 56 -10.67 -7.42 44.84
C PRO A 56 -11.40 -6.27 44.15
N ALA A 57 -11.98 -6.51 42.97
CA ALA A 57 -12.77 -5.52 42.26
C ALA A 57 -13.97 -4.98 43.06
N ARG A 58 -14.64 -5.83 43.85
CA ARG A 58 -15.83 -5.45 44.62
C ARG A 58 -15.54 -4.82 45.97
N THR A 59 -14.44 -5.20 46.63
CA THR A 59 -14.25 -4.88 48.06
C THR A 59 -13.01 -4.05 48.37
N TRP A 60 -12.01 -3.99 47.48
CA TRP A 60 -10.83 -3.17 47.75
C TRP A 60 -11.19 -1.69 47.73
N LYS A 61 -10.48 -0.88 48.52
CA LYS A 61 -10.72 0.56 48.57
C LYS A 61 -10.04 1.23 47.39
N ILE A 62 -10.73 2.14 46.72
CA ILE A 62 -10.09 3.03 45.75
C ILE A 62 -9.23 4.01 46.56
N HIS A 63 -7.92 3.94 46.37
CA HIS A 63 -6.95 4.75 47.10
C HIS A 63 -6.60 6.03 46.35
N ALA A 64 -6.47 5.94 45.03
CA ALA A 64 -6.15 7.08 44.17
C ALA A 64 -6.79 6.91 42.79
N ILE A 65 -7.24 8.02 42.22
CA ILE A 65 -7.70 8.18 40.84
C ILE A 65 -6.86 9.33 40.26
N GLU A 66 -6.07 9.04 39.24
CA GLU A 66 -5.09 9.97 38.68
C GLU A 66 -5.33 10.15 37.18
N ASP A 67 -5.51 11.40 36.75
CA ASP A 67 -5.62 11.76 35.33
C ASP A 67 -4.24 11.71 34.68
N CYS A 68 -4.02 10.70 33.84
CA CYS A 68 -2.77 10.37 33.18
C CYS A 68 -2.86 10.55 31.66
N ASN A 69 -3.55 11.60 31.20
CA ASN A 69 -3.83 11.87 29.78
C ASN A 69 -2.61 11.65 28.87
N VAL A 70 -2.88 11.12 27.70
CA VAL A 70 -1.86 10.81 26.68
C VAL A 70 -2.12 11.66 25.46
N TYR A 71 -1.09 12.32 24.96
CA TYR A 71 -1.18 13.17 23.78
C TYR A 71 -0.59 12.47 22.57
N VAL A 72 -1.33 12.51 21.46
CA VAL A 72 -0.96 11.88 20.21
C VAL A 72 -0.91 12.95 19.14
N GLY A 73 0.26 13.12 18.54
CA GLY A 73 0.47 13.99 17.40
C GLY A 73 0.73 13.16 16.15
N THR A 74 0.07 13.51 15.05
CA THR A 74 0.31 12.91 13.74
C THR A 74 0.55 13.97 12.69
N LEU A 75 1.58 13.78 11.88
CA LEU A 75 1.79 14.52 10.63
C LEU A 75 1.65 13.55 9.48
N GLU A 76 0.62 13.74 8.67
CA GLU A 76 0.40 13.01 7.42
C GLU A 76 0.82 13.89 6.25
N THR A 77 1.76 13.42 5.44
CA THR A 77 2.22 14.09 4.22
C THR A 77 1.75 13.30 3.01
N PHE A 78 0.79 13.86 2.28
CA PHE A 78 0.22 13.28 1.07
C PHE A 78 1.05 13.73 -0.15
N THR A 79 1.60 12.75 -0.88
CA THR A 79 2.55 12.99 -1.98
C THR A 79 2.10 12.32 -3.27
N GLU A 80 2.54 12.90 -4.39
CA GLU A 80 2.37 12.36 -5.74
C GLU A 80 3.72 12.16 -6.43
N GLU A 81 3.91 10.98 -7.00
CA GLU A 81 5.04 10.64 -7.87
C GLU A 81 4.51 10.30 -9.26
N ARG A 82 5.25 10.68 -10.30
CA ARG A 82 4.95 10.29 -11.68
C ARG A 82 6.19 9.73 -12.36
N ASP A 83 6.06 8.56 -12.97
CA ASP A 83 7.09 7.90 -13.77
C ASP A 83 6.58 7.59 -15.18
N THR A 84 7.49 7.49 -16.15
CA THR A 84 7.15 7.03 -17.50
C THR A 84 7.74 5.64 -17.73
N ILE A 85 6.91 4.73 -18.23
CA ILE A 85 7.34 3.43 -18.73
C ILE A 85 6.97 3.29 -20.21
N ILE A 86 7.63 2.38 -20.92
CA ILE A 86 7.32 2.06 -22.31
C ILE A 86 6.68 0.68 -22.34
N GLU A 87 5.48 0.62 -22.91
CA GLU A 87 4.82 -0.65 -23.24
C GLU A 87 4.88 -0.89 -24.74
N LYS A 88 4.85 -2.17 -25.13
CA LYS A 88 5.00 -2.59 -26.52
C LYS A 88 4.05 -3.73 -26.86
N GLU A 89 3.52 -3.73 -28.07
CA GLU A 89 2.75 -4.84 -28.62
C GLU A 89 3.09 -5.11 -30.10
N PRO A 90 2.77 -6.30 -30.65
CA PRO A 90 2.94 -6.59 -32.07
C PRO A 90 2.17 -5.60 -32.94
N TYR A 91 2.87 -4.92 -33.85
CA TYR A 91 2.20 -4.02 -34.79
C TYR A 91 1.71 -4.82 -36.00
N SER A 92 0.39 -4.83 -36.21
CA SER A 92 -0.22 -5.51 -37.35
C SER A 92 -0.40 -4.56 -38.52
N THR A 93 -1.24 -3.53 -38.37
CA THR A 93 -1.53 -2.47 -39.36
C THR A 93 -2.38 -1.39 -38.70
N GLY A 94 -2.23 -0.11 -39.06
CA GLY A 94 -3.18 0.94 -38.67
C GLY A 94 -2.54 2.32 -38.58
N SER A 95 -3.35 3.36 -38.48
CA SER A 95 -2.84 4.68 -38.08
C SER A 95 -2.51 4.66 -36.60
N ILE A 96 -1.34 5.15 -36.21
CA ILE A 96 -0.93 5.29 -34.82
C ILE A 96 -1.22 6.71 -34.32
N ASP A 97 -1.30 6.89 -33.02
CA ASP A 97 -1.29 8.20 -32.37
C ASP A 97 0.13 8.65 -32.03
N GLY A 98 0.89 8.98 -33.08
CA GLY A 98 2.29 9.38 -32.97
C GLY A 98 2.48 10.90 -33.00
N LYS A 99 3.75 11.30 -33.10
CA LYS A 99 4.18 12.72 -33.13
C LYS A 99 3.61 13.54 -34.29
N ASP A 100 3.10 12.88 -35.32
CA ASP A 100 2.44 13.49 -36.46
C ASP A 100 1.06 14.06 -36.11
N LYS A 101 0.41 13.55 -35.05
CA LYS A 101 -0.90 14.01 -34.58
C LYS A 101 -0.82 15.13 -33.55
N GLY A 102 0.36 15.38 -32.99
CA GLY A 102 0.59 16.44 -32.02
C GLY A 102 1.91 16.27 -31.26
N PRO A 103 2.33 17.29 -30.49
CA PRO A 103 3.46 17.14 -29.58
C PRO A 103 3.12 16.14 -28.48
N GLU A 104 4.11 15.34 -28.09
CA GLU A 104 4.00 14.47 -26.93
C GLU A 104 3.85 15.32 -25.66
N MET A 105 2.85 15.00 -24.84
CA MET A 105 2.55 15.74 -23.62
C MET A 105 3.54 15.41 -22.50
N GLY A 106 3.95 16.43 -21.74
CA GLY A 106 4.78 16.23 -20.55
C GLY A 106 4.04 15.45 -19.46
N ILE A 107 4.76 14.61 -18.71
CA ILE A 107 4.13 13.76 -17.68
C ILE A 107 3.35 14.54 -16.62
N TRP A 108 3.77 15.78 -16.32
CA TRP A 108 3.11 16.67 -15.35
C TRP A 108 1.99 17.52 -15.97
N GLU A 109 1.85 17.51 -17.29
CA GLU A 109 0.80 18.24 -18.04
C GLU A 109 -0.47 17.38 -18.22
N LEU A 110 -0.38 16.06 -17.97
CA LEU A 110 -1.51 15.15 -18.02
C LEU A 110 -2.62 15.59 -17.06
N ASP A 111 -3.85 15.68 -17.57
CA ASP A 111 -5.05 15.88 -16.75
C ASP A 111 -5.39 14.59 -16.01
N LEU A 112 -5.26 14.63 -14.68
CA LEU A 112 -5.52 13.50 -13.79
C LEU A 112 -6.71 13.76 -12.86
N ARG A 113 -7.57 14.75 -13.15
CA ARG A 113 -8.69 15.10 -12.25
C ARG A 113 -9.62 13.92 -11.97
N SER A 114 -9.88 13.06 -12.96
CA SER A 114 -10.69 11.84 -12.78
C SER A 114 -9.97 10.75 -11.97
N GLU A 115 -8.64 10.73 -12.04
CA GLU A 115 -7.80 9.74 -11.37
C GLU A 115 -7.39 10.17 -9.97
N PHE A 116 -7.55 11.45 -9.62
CA PHE A 116 -7.12 12.00 -8.35
C PHE A 116 -7.89 11.36 -7.19
N PRO A 117 -7.22 10.72 -6.22
CA PRO A 117 -7.90 10.10 -5.08
C PRO A 117 -8.41 11.13 -4.07
N VAL A 118 -9.25 10.67 -3.15
CA VAL A 118 -9.51 11.42 -1.91
C VAL A 118 -8.18 11.66 -1.19
N LEU A 119 -8.00 12.84 -0.60
CA LEU A 119 -6.78 13.18 0.11
C LEU A 119 -6.49 12.20 1.26
N PHE A 120 -5.21 11.97 1.48
CA PHE A 120 -4.68 11.10 2.53
C PHE A 120 -4.98 9.60 2.38
N VAL A 121 -5.33 9.11 1.19
CA VAL A 121 -5.36 7.64 0.95
C VAL A 121 -3.99 7.01 1.22
N PRO A 122 -3.91 5.81 1.81
CA PRO A 122 -2.63 5.17 2.08
C PRO A 122 -1.77 5.01 0.83
N TYR A 123 -2.40 4.54 -0.26
CA TYR A 123 -1.77 4.33 -1.55
C TYR A 123 -2.81 4.26 -2.68
N LYS A 124 -2.51 4.85 -3.84
CA LYS A 124 -3.21 4.63 -5.12
C LYS A 124 -2.21 4.70 -6.26
N GLU A 125 -2.35 3.80 -7.23
CA GLU A 125 -1.63 3.87 -8.51
C GLU A 125 -2.65 4.02 -9.65
N SER A 126 -2.35 4.86 -10.63
CA SER A 126 -3.07 4.93 -11.90
C SER A 126 -2.09 4.88 -13.07
N ARG A 127 -2.55 4.32 -14.19
CA ARG A 127 -1.76 4.12 -15.41
C ARG A 127 -2.51 4.75 -16.57
N LEU A 128 -1.91 5.76 -17.18
CA LEU A 128 -2.51 6.47 -18.31
C LEU A 128 -1.57 6.46 -19.51
N ARG A 129 -2.10 6.14 -20.68
CA ARG A 129 -1.36 6.26 -21.93
C ARG A 129 -1.08 7.73 -22.23
N ILE A 130 0.18 8.09 -22.49
CA ILE A 130 0.55 9.46 -22.83
C ILE A 130 0.07 9.74 -24.28
N PRO A 131 -0.76 10.77 -24.51
CA PRO A 131 -1.20 11.12 -25.86
C PRO A 131 -0.04 11.40 -26.81
N HIS A 132 -0.22 11.04 -28.09
CA HIS A 132 0.76 11.28 -29.16
C HIS A 132 2.15 10.63 -28.94
N SER A 133 2.24 9.64 -28.04
CA SER A 133 3.49 8.98 -27.68
C SER A 133 3.75 7.68 -28.46
N GLU A 134 2.85 7.30 -29.38
CA GLU A 134 2.98 6.05 -30.11
C GLU A 134 4.13 6.12 -31.14
N THR A 135 4.94 5.06 -31.19
CA THR A 135 6.03 4.91 -32.15
C THR A 135 6.07 3.48 -32.67
N ILE A 136 6.33 3.33 -33.96
CA ILE A 136 6.62 2.01 -34.54
C ILE A 136 8.12 1.76 -34.44
N GLU A 137 8.49 0.69 -33.75
CA GLU A 137 9.86 0.25 -33.58
C GLU A 137 10.11 -1.05 -34.33
N LYS A 138 11.36 -1.27 -34.76
CA LYS A 138 11.78 -2.57 -35.27
C LYS A 138 11.72 -3.59 -34.14
N CYS A 139 11.18 -4.77 -34.41
CA CYS A 139 11.18 -5.86 -33.44
C CYS A 139 12.62 -6.31 -33.17
N SER A 140 13.11 -6.07 -31.95
CA SER A 140 14.46 -6.47 -31.53
C SER A 140 14.68 -7.99 -31.60
N GLY A 141 13.63 -8.78 -31.34
CA GLY A 141 13.73 -10.25 -31.38
C GLY A 141 13.94 -10.87 -32.78
N CYS A 142 13.70 -10.12 -33.86
CA CYS A 142 13.94 -10.60 -35.23
C CYS A 142 14.64 -9.57 -36.13
N ASP A 143 15.16 -8.49 -35.53
CA ASP A 143 15.77 -7.36 -36.23
C ASP A 143 14.92 -6.83 -37.41
N GLY A 144 13.62 -6.69 -37.19
CA GLY A 144 12.71 -6.20 -38.22
C GLY A 144 12.26 -7.22 -39.28
N ARG A 145 12.77 -8.46 -39.25
CA ARG A 145 12.56 -9.45 -40.34
C ARG A 145 11.20 -10.17 -40.28
N GLY A 146 10.51 -10.14 -39.14
CA GLY A 146 9.27 -10.89 -38.90
C GLY A 146 9.46 -12.39 -38.68
N ASN A 147 10.59 -12.96 -39.11
CA ASN A 147 10.94 -14.36 -38.91
C ASN A 147 12.29 -14.49 -38.22
N ILE A 148 12.49 -15.61 -37.53
CA ILE A 148 13.77 -15.99 -36.92
C ILE A 148 14.27 -17.30 -37.53
N VAL A 149 15.58 -17.49 -37.53
CA VAL A 149 16.21 -18.73 -38.02
C VAL A 149 15.72 -19.91 -37.16
N CYS A 150 15.32 -20.99 -37.82
CA CYS A 150 14.87 -22.19 -37.13
C CYS A 150 16.02 -22.78 -36.30
N PRO A 151 15.94 -22.78 -34.96
CA PRO A 151 17.04 -23.23 -34.13
C PRO A 151 17.25 -24.75 -34.21
N THR A 152 16.28 -25.50 -34.75
CA THR A 152 16.34 -26.97 -34.82
C THR A 152 17.16 -27.47 -36.02
N CYS A 153 17.03 -26.84 -37.18
CA CYS A 153 17.69 -27.30 -38.42
C CYS A 153 18.79 -26.37 -38.94
N ASN A 154 18.96 -25.20 -38.31
CA ASN A 154 19.98 -24.21 -38.65
C ASN A 154 20.76 -23.75 -37.40
N ALA A 155 20.92 -24.64 -36.40
CA ALA A 155 21.61 -24.33 -35.14
C ALA A 155 23.05 -23.83 -35.33
N ASP A 156 23.75 -24.41 -36.32
CA ASP A 156 25.17 -24.14 -36.57
C ASP A 156 25.42 -23.05 -37.63
N GLN A 157 24.40 -22.25 -37.97
CA GLN A 157 24.56 -21.19 -38.97
C GLN A 157 24.98 -19.87 -38.33
N ASP A 158 25.79 -19.10 -39.06
CA ASP A 158 26.16 -17.75 -38.64
C ASP A 158 24.93 -16.86 -38.47
N PRO A 159 24.94 -15.90 -37.53
CA PRO A 159 23.84 -14.99 -37.30
C PRO A 159 23.37 -14.31 -38.59
N GLY A 160 22.10 -14.53 -38.94
CA GLY A 160 21.47 -13.93 -40.12
C GLY A 160 21.53 -14.76 -41.39
N PHE A 161 22.24 -15.90 -41.38
CA PHE A 161 22.24 -16.89 -42.47
C PHE A 161 21.37 -18.10 -42.10
N TYR A 162 20.69 -18.67 -43.09
CA TYR A 162 19.93 -19.91 -42.91
C TYR A 162 19.92 -20.70 -44.22
N LYS A 163 19.76 -22.01 -44.10
CA LYS A 163 19.58 -22.91 -45.24
C LYS A 163 18.13 -23.37 -45.28
N GLU A 164 17.52 -23.21 -46.46
CA GLU A 164 16.22 -23.78 -46.79
C GLU A 164 16.36 -25.27 -47.15
N GLY A 165 15.25 -26.00 -47.09
CA GLY A 165 15.22 -27.41 -47.47
C GLY A 165 15.94 -28.36 -46.52
N GLN A 166 16.33 -27.91 -45.32
CA GLN A 166 17.00 -28.76 -44.35
C GLN A 166 16.07 -29.88 -43.86
N MET A 167 16.48 -31.12 -44.13
CA MET A 167 15.72 -32.32 -43.79
C MET A 167 16.33 -32.98 -42.55
N ALA A 168 15.50 -33.44 -41.63
CA ALA A 168 15.91 -34.22 -40.47
C ALA A 168 15.97 -35.71 -40.81
N GLN A 169 16.86 -36.45 -40.16
CA GLN A 169 16.89 -37.91 -40.27
C GLN A 169 15.57 -38.48 -39.72
N CYS A 170 14.96 -39.41 -40.47
CA CYS A 170 13.75 -40.07 -40.01
C CYS A 170 14.08 -40.96 -38.80
N LEU A 171 13.58 -40.59 -37.62
CA LEU A 171 13.81 -41.32 -36.37
C LEU A 171 13.22 -42.73 -36.37
N THR A 172 12.21 -43.00 -37.21
CA THR A 172 11.56 -44.31 -37.31
C THR A 172 12.43 -45.35 -38.02
N CYS A 173 13.23 -44.93 -39.02
CA CYS A 173 14.11 -45.81 -39.76
C CYS A 173 15.60 -45.45 -39.61
N TYR A 174 15.93 -44.54 -38.70
CA TYR A 174 17.28 -43.99 -38.49
C TYR A 174 18.00 -43.66 -39.80
N GLY A 175 17.33 -42.98 -40.74
CA GLY A 175 17.95 -42.59 -42.00
C GLY A 175 17.98 -43.65 -43.11
N ARG A 176 17.65 -44.92 -42.84
CA ARG A 176 17.71 -45.99 -43.85
C ARG A 176 16.65 -45.89 -44.95
N GLY A 177 15.49 -45.31 -44.65
CA GLY A 177 14.31 -45.37 -45.52
C GLY A 177 13.56 -46.71 -45.46
N LEU A 178 14.12 -47.72 -44.79
CA LEU A 178 13.56 -49.06 -44.62
C LEU A 178 13.47 -49.41 -43.12
N ILE A 179 12.49 -50.26 -42.76
CA ILE A 179 12.32 -50.84 -41.43
C ILE A 179 12.62 -52.33 -41.53
N ALA A 180 13.65 -52.77 -40.80
CA ALA A 180 14.09 -54.16 -40.75
C ALA A 180 13.23 -54.97 -39.77
N HIS A 181 12.76 -56.13 -40.21
CA HIS A 181 11.98 -57.07 -39.41
C HIS A 181 12.84 -58.21 -38.89
N LYS A 182 12.36 -58.90 -37.84
CA LYS A 182 13.09 -60.03 -37.21
C LYS A 182 13.26 -61.24 -38.14
N ASP A 183 12.42 -61.36 -39.15
CA ASP A 183 12.48 -62.41 -40.17
C ASP A 183 13.48 -62.09 -41.30
N GLY A 184 14.19 -60.95 -41.22
CA GLY A 184 15.17 -60.51 -42.21
C GLY A 184 14.57 -59.76 -43.40
N SER A 185 13.25 -59.55 -43.45
CA SER A 185 12.61 -58.73 -44.48
C SER A 185 12.71 -57.22 -44.16
N ASP A 186 12.78 -56.39 -45.21
CA ASP A 186 12.75 -54.94 -45.11
C ASP A 186 11.43 -54.40 -45.68
N THR A 187 10.80 -53.47 -44.97
CA THR A 187 9.63 -52.74 -45.48
C THR A 187 9.95 -51.26 -45.65
N ILE A 188 9.34 -50.63 -46.66
CA ILE A 188 9.50 -49.19 -46.87
C ILE A 188 8.96 -48.44 -45.66
N CYS A 189 9.78 -47.56 -45.08
CA CYS A 189 9.37 -46.73 -43.97
C CYS A 189 8.27 -45.78 -44.43
N LEU A 190 7.05 -46.00 -43.95
CA LEU A 190 5.87 -45.22 -44.33
C LEU A 190 5.99 -43.74 -43.94
N LYS A 191 6.71 -43.44 -42.85
CA LYS A 191 6.86 -42.07 -42.32
C LYS A 191 7.70 -41.17 -43.25
N CYS A 192 8.77 -41.69 -43.85
CA CYS A 192 9.61 -40.95 -44.80
C CYS A 192 9.40 -41.37 -46.26
N LYS A 193 8.49 -42.33 -46.51
CA LYS A 193 8.21 -42.91 -47.82
C LYS A 193 9.48 -43.38 -48.55
N GLY A 194 10.36 -44.06 -47.82
CA GLY A 194 11.61 -44.58 -48.39
C GLY A 194 12.79 -43.59 -48.45
N ASN A 195 12.57 -42.29 -48.24
CA ASN A 195 13.64 -41.29 -48.41
C ASN A 195 14.68 -41.26 -47.27
N GLY A 196 14.40 -41.90 -46.14
CA GLY A 196 15.27 -41.86 -44.95
C GLY A 196 15.29 -40.52 -44.21
N LYS A 197 14.84 -39.43 -44.84
CA LYS A 197 14.75 -38.09 -44.26
C LYS A 197 13.31 -37.58 -44.26
N ILE A 198 12.99 -36.70 -43.32
CA ILE A 198 11.69 -36.02 -43.21
C ILE A 198 11.89 -34.51 -43.06
N PRO A 199 10.90 -33.68 -43.43
CA PRO A 199 11.00 -32.24 -43.21
C PRO A 199 11.27 -31.90 -41.75
N CYS A 200 11.98 -30.79 -41.50
CA CYS A 200 12.15 -30.31 -40.14
C CYS A 200 10.79 -30.07 -39.49
N ALA A 201 10.49 -30.72 -38.37
CA ALA A 201 9.18 -30.62 -37.72
C ALA A 201 8.84 -29.19 -37.24
N THR A 202 9.86 -28.38 -36.91
CA THR A 202 9.69 -27.02 -36.38
C THR A 202 9.38 -25.98 -37.45
N CYS A 203 9.98 -26.12 -38.65
CA CYS A 203 9.86 -25.12 -39.71
C CYS A 203 9.35 -25.67 -41.05
N GLU A 204 9.01 -26.95 -41.12
CA GLU A 204 8.60 -27.65 -42.33
C GLU A 204 9.64 -27.52 -43.46
N SER A 205 10.92 -27.56 -43.08
CA SER A 205 12.07 -27.32 -43.95
C SER A 205 12.16 -25.92 -44.59
N ARG A 206 11.35 -24.95 -44.16
CA ARG A 206 11.48 -23.54 -44.59
C ARG A 206 12.75 -22.87 -44.05
N GLY A 207 13.38 -23.43 -43.02
CA GLY A 207 14.57 -22.88 -42.38
C GLY A 207 14.33 -21.64 -41.49
N LEU A 208 13.15 -21.04 -41.59
CA LEU A 208 12.68 -19.91 -40.80
C LEU A 208 11.40 -20.27 -40.04
N ILE A 209 11.21 -19.65 -38.88
CA ILE A 209 9.96 -19.70 -38.12
C ILE A 209 9.47 -18.28 -37.80
N LYS A 210 8.15 -18.15 -37.66
CA LYS A 210 7.50 -16.88 -37.34
C LYS A 210 8.02 -16.33 -36.01
N CYS A 211 8.46 -15.08 -35.99
CA CYS A 211 8.88 -14.42 -34.76
C CYS A 211 7.66 -14.29 -33.83
N GLN A 212 7.77 -14.81 -32.61
CA GLN A 212 6.67 -14.78 -31.64
C GLN A 212 6.47 -13.37 -31.06
N THR A 213 7.54 -12.59 -30.90
CA THR A 213 7.49 -11.24 -30.31
C THR A 213 6.68 -10.25 -31.15
N CYS A 214 6.85 -10.25 -32.48
CA CYS A 214 6.10 -9.36 -33.40
C CYS A 214 5.02 -10.10 -34.21
N GLN A 215 4.80 -11.38 -33.92
CA GLN A 215 3.87 -12.23 -34.65
C GLN A 215 4.01 -12.12 -36.18
N GLY A 216 5.23 -12.15 -36.69
CA GLY A 216 5.49 -12.10 -38.13
C GLY A 216 5.54 -10.70 -38.76
N GLY A 217 5.08 -9.66 -38.05
CA GLY A 217 4.99 -8.30 -38.61
C GLY A 217 6.32 -7.56 -38.73
N GLY A 218 7.37 -8.02 -38.02
CA GLY A 218 8.69 -7.36 -38.00
C GLY A 218 8.74 -6.07 -37.17
N SER A 219 7.59 -5.52 -36.80
CA SER A 219 7.49 -4.25 -36.06
C SER A 219 6.71 -4.41 -34.76
N LEU A 220 7.01 -3.54 -33.80
CA LEU A 220 6.28 -3.40 -32.54
C LEU A 220 5.73 -1.97 -32.44
N LEU A 221 4.50 -1.84 -31.98
CA LEU A 221 3.94 -0.56 -31.57
C LEU A 221 4.38 -0.33 -30.13
N ALA A 222 5.12 0.75 -29.89
CA ALA A 222 5.52 1.20 -28.57
C ALA A 222 4.74 2.45 -28.18
N TRP A 223 4.43 2.62 -26.91
CA TRP A 223 3.86 3.86 -26.39
C TRP A 223 4.33 4.11 -24.96
N LYS A 224 4.28 5.37 -24.54
CA LYS A 224 4.60 5.75 -23.18
C LYS A 224 3.34 5.67 -22.32
N VAL A 225 3.51 5.13 -21.11
CA VAL A 225 2.50 5.09 -20.06
C VAL A 225 3.03 5.89 -18.87
N ALA A 226 2.25 6.87 -18.45
CA ALA A 226 2.46 7.56 -17.20
C ALA A 226 1.92 6.69 -16.06
N VAL A 227 2.80 6.35 -15.12
CA VAL A 227 2.45 5.67 -13.89
C VAL A 227 2.45 6.70 -12.77
N VAL A 228 1.29 6.97 -12.21
CA VAL A 228 1.09 8.01 -11.20
C VAL A 228 0.76 7.36 -9.88
N ARG A 229 1.50 7.71 -8.83
CA ARG A 229 1.37 7.12 -7.49
C ARG A 229 1.08 8.21 -6.48
N TRP A 230 -0.03 8.05 -5.77
CA TRP A 230 -0.34 8.83 -4.59
C TRP A 230 -0.12 7.99 -3.34
N ARG A 231 0.49 8.59 -2.32
CA ARG A 231 0.73 7.92 -1.04
C ARG A 231 0.69 8.91 0.12
N THR A 232 0.29 8.42 1.29
CA THR A 232 0.43 9.16 2.54
C THR A 232 1.61 8.60 3.33
N LEU A 233 2.58 9.45 3.62
CA LEU A 233 3.59 9.18 4.64
C LEU A 233 3.06 9.72 5.96
N SER A 234 3.18 8.95 7.05
CA SER A 234 2.68 9.37 8.35
C SER A 234 3.77 9.24 9.40
N THR A 235 3.99 10.29 10.17
CA THR A 235 4.78 10.25 11.39
C THR A 235 3.87 10.50 12.58
N ARG A 236 4.11 9.75 13.66
CA ARG A 236 3.27 9.74 14.84
C ARG A 236 4.14 9.80 16.08
N LYS A 237 3.80 10.72 16.97
CA LYS A 237 4.45 10.88 18.26
C LYS A 237 3.44 10.68 19.38
N VAL A 238 3.84 9.94 20.40
CA VAL A 238 3.05 9.74 21.63
C VAL A 238 3.79 10.39 22.78
N ASN A 239 3.08 11.18 23.57
CA ASN A 239 3.56 11.67 24.85
C ASN A 239 2.62 11.17 25.94
N ALA A 240 3.04 10.10 26.61
CA ALA A 240 2.38 9.59 27.80
C ALA A 240 3.00 10.23 29.05
N THR A 241 2.15 10.76 29.93
CA THR A 241 2.60 11.19 31.27
C THR A 241 3.15 9.99 32.05
N SER A 242 4.03 10.23 33.04
CA SER A 242 4.65 9.16 33.84
C SER A 242 3.64 8.20 34.49
N GLY A 243 2.40 8.66 34.70
CA GLY A 243 1.30 7.83 35.21
C GLY A 243 0.85 6.73 34.24
N ALA A 244 0.86 7.01 32.93
CA ALA A 244 0.42 6.13 31.86
C ALA A 244 1.54 5.29 31.20
N GLY A 245 2.81 5.48 31.59
CA GLY A 245 3.95 4.80 30.96
C GLY A 245 4.00 3.27 31.07
N SER A 246 3.09 2.65 31.83
CA SER A 246 2.94 1.18 31.88
C SER A 246 1.97 0.62 30.84
N VAL A 247 1.27 1.49 30.10
CA VAL A 247 0.39 1.12 29.01
C VAL A 247 1.19 1.25 27.71
N PRO A 248 1.26 0.20 26.87
CA PRO A 248 2.03 0.24 25.64
C PRO A 248 1.35 1.11 24.59
N ASP A 249 2.18 1.72 23.73
CA ASP A 249 1.74 2.73 22.77
C ASP A 249 0.66 2.22 21.82
N ASP A 250 0.69 0.94 21.45
CA ASP A 250 -0.29 0.31 20.55
C ASP A 250 -1.73 0.39 21.07
N VAL A 251 -1.91 0.38 22.39
CA VAL A 251 -3.22 0.59 23.03
C VAL A 251 -3.72 2.00 22.75
N PHE A 252 -2.84 3.00 22.82
CA PHE A 252 -3.17 4.39 22.47
C PHE A 252 -3.33 4.62 20.96
N HIS A 253 -2.83 3.73 20.10
CA HIS A 253 -3.09 3.79 18.67
C HIS A 253 -4.55 3.40 18.34
N ARG A 254 -5.12 2.46 19.09
CA ARG A 254 -6.51 2.00 18.89
C ARG A 254 -7.54 2.86 19.62
N ALA A 255 -7.15 3.48 20.74
CA ALA A 255 -8.05 4.26 21.56
C ALA A 255 -8.53 5.54 20.84
N LYS A 256 -9.85 5.79 20.91
CA LYS A 256 -10.44 7.04 20.42
C LYS A 256 -10.15 8.17 21.40
N GLY A 257 -9.44 9.19 20.92
CA GLY A 257 -9.19 10.44 21.65
C GLY A 257 -10.05 11.61 21.15
N VAL A 258 -9.96 12.74 21.84
CA VAL A 258 -10.54 14.02 21.43
C VAL A 258 -9.51 14.79 20.63
N GLN A 259 -9.89 15.25 19.44
CA GLN A 259 -9.02 16.05 18.59
C GLN A 259 -8.92 17.49 19.13
N LEU A 260 -7.69 17.94 19.40
CA LEU A 260 -7.39 19.28 19.87
C LEU A 260 -7.04 20.23 18.72
N CYS A 261 -6.43 19.71 17.65
CA CYS A 261 -6.23 20.46 16.40
C CYS A 261 -6.32 19.55 15.16
N ASN A 262 -6.79 20.14 14.05
CA ASN A 262 -6.79 19.54 12.72
C ASN A 262 -6.39 20.61 11.70
N ASN A 263 -5.09 20.73 11.43
CA ASN A 263 -4.60 21.73 10.48
C ASN A 263 -4.23 21.03 9.18
N GLN A 264 -4.80 21.51 8.08
CA GLN A 264 -4.49 21.04 6.75
C GLN A 264 -3.92 22.20 5.93
N ALA A 265 -2.76 21.99 5.32
CA ALA A 265 -2.05 23.00 4.51
C ALA A 265 -1.18 22.33 3.45
N TYR A 266 -0.62 23.08 2.51
CA TYR A 266 0.41 22.55 1.62
C TYR A 266 1.61 22.02 2.42
N GLN A 267 2.03 22.80 3.42
CA GLN A 267 3.01 22.41 4.41
C GLN A 267 2.52 22.90 5.78
N CYS A 268 2.39 22.00 6.75
CA CYS A 268 1.92 22.33 8.07
C CYS A 268 3.03 22.97 8.92
N THR A 269 2.65 23.98 9.70
CA THR A 269 3.46 24.55 10.77
C THR A 269 2.96 24.06 12.13
N PRO A 270 3.78 24.19 13.20
CA PRO A 270 3.33 23.86 14.55
C PRO A 270 2.06 24.63 14.92
N ALA A 271 1.11 23.94 15.55
CA ALA A 271 -0.12 24.52 16.06
C ALA A 271 0.16 25.35 17.31
N TYR A 272 -0.59 26.45 17.46
CA TYR A 272 -0.50 27.34 18.60
C TYR A 272 -1.64 27.09 19.61
N PHE A 273 -1.27 26.89 20.88
CA PHE A 273 -2.18 26.71 22.01
C PHE A 273 -1.88 27.79 23.06
N ALA A 274 -2.77 28.77 23.19
CA ALA A 274 -2.54 29.96 24.03
C ALA A 274 -2.13 29.63 25.47
N ASP A 275 -2.80 28.63 26.07
CA ASP A 275 -2.63 28.29 27.49
C ASP A 275 -1.82 27.03 27.73
N SER A 276 -1.06 26.55 26.73
CA SER A 276 -0.30 25.30 26.87
C SER A 276 1.05 25.33 26.18
N TYR A 277 2.09 25.69 26.94
CA TYR A 277 3.48 25.56 26.50
C TYR A 277 3.81 24.12 26.08
N PHE A 278 3.30 23.13 26.82
CA PHE A 278 3.48 21.71 26.51
C PHE A 278 2.96 21.36 25.12
N LEU A 279 1.72 21.74 24.79
CA LEU A 279 1.13 21.42 23.47
C LEU A 279 1.84 22.14 22.33
N ASN A 280 2.28 23.39 22.53
CA ASN A 280 3.09 24.11 21.55
C ASN A 280 4.42 23.40 21.26
N LYS A 281 5.12 22.98 22.32
CA LYS A 281 6.38 22.23 22.20
C LYS A 281 6.14 20.87 21.54
N PHE A 282 5.15 20.12 21.99
CA PHE A 282 4.80 18.82 21.45
C PHE A 282 4.42 18.91 19.97
N SER A 283 3.63 19.91 19.58
CA SER A 283 3.34 20.19 18.18
C SER A 283 4.60 20.45 17.36
N SER A 284 5.53 21.23 17.89
CA SER A 284 6.79 21.55 17.20
C SER A 284 7.63 20.30 17.00
N GLU A 285 7.66 19.40 17.99
CA GLU A 285 8.36 18.12 17.91
C GLU A 285 7.74 17.19 16.86
N VAL A 286 6.41 17.12 16.76
CA VAL A 286 5.71 16.32 15.73
C VAL A 286 6.06 16.83 14.33
N ILE A 287 6.07 18.15 14.13
CA ILE A 287 6.44 18.77 12.86
C ILE A 287 7.93 18.60 12.54
N ALA A 288 8.81 18.57 13.53
CA ALA A 288 10.24 18.33 13.36
C ALA A 288 10.54 16.89 12.91
N GLU A 289 9.68 15.93 13.27
CA GLU A 289 9.71 14.54 12.81
C GLU A 289 9.02 14.36 11.44
N ARG A 290 9.01 15.38 10.59
CA ARG A 290 8.45 15.27 9.23
C ARG A 290 9.17 14.17 8.44
N PRO A 291 8.43 13.28 7.74
CA PRO A 291 9.06 12.21 6.98
C PRO A 291 9.93 12.77 5.85
N SER A 292 11.03 12.07 5.56
CA SER A 292 11.83 12.35 4.36
C SER A 292 11.01 12.05 3.11
N ILE A 293 10.92 13.02 2.22
CA ILE A 293 10.17 12.91 0.97
C ILE A 293 11.14 12.53 -0.15
N PRO A 294 10.89 11.43 -0.88
CA PRO A 294 11.64 11.08 -2.08
C PRO A 294 11.72 12.25 -3.07
N THR A 295 12.88 12.41 -3.69
CA THR A 295 13.17 13.53 -4.61
C THR A 295 12.30 13.50 -5.87
N THR A 296 11.74 12.35 -6.22
CA THR A 296 10.79 12.13 -7.33
C THR A 296 9.36 12.51 -6.97
N ALA A 297 9.07 12.75 -5.69
CA ALA A 297 7.73 13.03 -5.20
C ALA A 297 7.48 14.53 -5.01
N ARG A 298 6.24 14.95 -5.27
CA ARG A 298 5.74 16.28 -4.93
C ARG A 298 4.78 16.17 -3.76
N ILE A 299 4.94 17.06 -2.78
CA ILE A 299 3.95 17.20 -1.69
C ILE A 299 2.71 17.85 -2.31
N ILE A 300 1.55 17.27 -2.04
CA ILE A 300 0.26 17.88 -2.37
C ILE A 300 -0.27 18.63 -1.16
N CYS A 301 -0.26 17.95 -0.01
CA CYS A 301 -0.89 18.46 1.19
C CYS A 301 -0.37 17.72 2.43
N GLU A 302 -0.28 18.44 3.53
CA GLU A 302 -0.05 17.90 4.86
C GLU A 302 -1.29 18.06 5.75
N ARG A 303 -1.48 17.11 6.66
CA ARG A 303 -2.45 17.18 7.76
C ARG A 303 -1.75 16.94 9.08
N HIS A 304 -1.76 17.96 9.92
CA HIS A 304 -1.22 17.93 11.26
C HIS A 304 -2.35 17.87 12.29
N THR A 305 -2.37 16.79 13.06
CA THR A 305 -3.39 16.54 14.08
C THR A 305 -2.75 16.34 15.43
N ILE A 306 -3.31 16.99 16.46
CA ILE A 306 -3.02 16.68 17.85
C ILE A 306 -4.32 16.24 18.49
N SER A 307 -4.26 15.13 19.21
CA SER A 307 -5.37 14.57 19.95
C SER A 307 -4.94 14.22 21.36
N VAL A 308 -5.89 14.19 22.27
CA VAL A 308 -5.71 13.70 23.64
C VAL A 308 -6.55 12.44 23.82
N VAL A 309 -5.92 11.39 24.30
CA VAL A 309 -6.58 10.18 24.78
C VAL A 309 -6.70 10.32 26.29
N PRO A 310 -7.94 10.44 26.83
CA PRO A 310 -8.14 10.42 28.26
C PRO A 310 -7.65 9.09 28.83
N VAL A 311 -6.83 9.14 29.88
CA VAL A 311 -6.35 7.94 30.57
C VAL A 311 -6.44 8.20 32.05
N THR A 312 -7.16 7.34 32.77
CA THR A 312 -7.28 7.43 34.22
C THR A 312 -6.60 6.23 34.85
N ARG A 313 -5.59 6.46 35.70
CA ARG A 313 -4.97 5.41 36.51
C ARG A 313 -5.72 5.31 37.84
N VAL A 314 -6.20 4.12 38.15
CA VAL A 314 -6.88 3.82 39.41
C VAL A 314 -6.00 2.90 40.21
N THR A 315 -5.72 3.26 41.46
CA THR A 315 -4.99 2.42 42.41
C THR A 315 -5.93 1.97 43.51
N MET A 316 -6.05 0.66 43.69
CA MET A 316 -6.87 0.05 44.73
C MET A 316 -5.97 -0.61 45.78
N THR A 317 -6.38 -0.52 47.05
CA THR A 317 -5.63 -1.07 48.18
C THR A 317 -6.52 -1.88 49.11
N ASP A 318 -5.93 -2.94 49.67
CA ASP A 318 -6.50 -3.72 50.77
C ASP A 318 -5.35 -4.25 51.63
N ARG A 319 -5.34 -3.89 52.92
CA ARG A 319 -4.25 -4.18 53.85
C ARG A 319 -2.90 -3.70 53.28
N ASN A 320 -1.92 -4.61 53.15
CA ASN A 320 -0.58 -4.32 52.61
C ASN A 320 -0.45 -4.65 51.11
N ARG A 321 -1.57 -4.79 50.39
CA ARG A 321 -1.55 -5.09 48.96
C ARG A 321 -2.19 -3.95 48.18
N SER A 322 -1.65 -3.72 46.98
CA SER A 322 -2.18 -2.76 46.02
C SER A 322 -2.10 -3.33 44.60
N PHE A 323 -2.97 -2.85 43.73
CA PHE A 323 -2.83 -2.99 42.29
C PHE A 323 -3.39 -1.73 41.61
N SER A 324 -2.94 -1.50 40.39
CA SER A 324 -3.44 -0.40 39.58
C SER A 324 -3.93 -0.90 38.23
N PHE A 325 -4.92 -0.20 37.69
CA PHE A 325 -5.41 -0.39 36.33
C PHE A 325 -5.67 0.96 35.68
N TYR A 326 -5.92 0.92 34.38
CA TYR A 326 -6.07 2.08 33.52
C TYR A 326 -7.44 2.02 32.86
N ILE A 327 -8.10 3.17 32.77
CA ILE A 327 -9.32 3.36 31.98
C ILE A 327 -8.92 4.27 30.82
N ILE A 328 -9.10 3.80 29.58
CA ILE A 328 -8.50 4.39 28.39
C ILE A 328 -9.57 4.84 27.40
N GLY A 329 -9.40 6.07 26.91
CA GLY A 329 -10.19 6.67 25.84
C GLY A 329 -11.65 6.91 26.23
N ASN A 330 -12.40 7.47 25.29
CA ASN A 330 -13.84 7.73 25.50
C ASN A 330 -14.67 6.43 25.56
N GLY A 331 -14.12 5.32 25.06
CA GLY A 331 -14.72 3.98 25.18
C GLY A 331 -14.62 3.38 26.58
N ARG A 332 -13.90 4.04 27.52
CA ARG A 332 -13.70 3.60 28.90
C ARG A 332 -13.15 2.17 29.00
N GLU A 333 -12.24 1.82 28.09
CA GLU A 333 -11.65 0.47 28.04
C GLU A 333 -10.71 0.27 29.23
N VAL A 334 -10.92 -0.82 29.98
CA VAL A 334 -10.05 -1.15 31.10
C VAL A 334 -8.81 -1.90 30.60
N TYR A 335 -7.65 -1.32 30.83
CA TYR A 335 -6.35 -1.97 30.64
C TYR A 335 -5.70 -2.24 31.98
N MET A 336 -5.25 -3.48 32.17
CA MET A 336 -4.52 -3.88 33.35
C MET A 336 -3.33 -4.72 32.92
N LYS A 337 -2.14 -4.35 33.38
CA LYS A 337 -0.96 -5.22 33.28
C LYS A 337 -1.24 -6.50 34.05
N ASP A 338 -0.60 -7.62 33.72
CA ASP A 338 -0.89 -8.96 34.27
C ASP A 338 -0.62 -9.18 35.77
N TYR A 339 -1.01 -8.25 36.64
CA TYR A 339 -0.88 -8.33 38.08
C TYR A 339 -2.23 -8.02 38.73
N TYR A 340 -3.16 -8.99 38.66
CA TYR A 340 -4.43 -8.91 39.40
C TYR A 340 -4.33 -9.71 40.72
N PRO A 341 -4.73 -9.15 41.88
CA PRO A 341 -4.45 -9.76 43.19
C PRO A 341 -5.10 -11.11 43.50
N SER A 342 -6.17 -11.47 42.78
CA SER A 342 -6.90 -12.72 42.99
C SER A 342 -6.96 -13.48 41.67
N ARG A 343 -5.93 -14.29 41.45
CA ARG A 343 -5.83 -15.21 40.31
C ARG A 343 -5.97 -16.63 40.82
N PHE A 344 -6.97 -17.35 40.31
CA PHE A 344 -7.20 -18.74 40.67
C PHE A 344 -7.61 -19.49 39.41
N CYS A 345 -6.75 -20.38 38.92
CA CYS A 345 -6.97 -21.12 37.69
C CYS A 345 -6.84 -22.61 37.98
N TRP A 346 -7.94 -23.35 37.88
CA TRP A 346 -8.00 -24.79 38.21
C TRP A 346 -7.49 -25.69 37.07
N GLY A 347 -6.64 -25.17 36.17
CA GLY A 347 -6.03 -25.94 35.07
C GLY A 347 -6.95 -26.32 33.90
N LEU A 348 -8.24 -25.98 33.95
CA LEU A 348 -9.24 -26.30 32.91
C LEU A 348 -9.72 -25.08 32.09
N CYS A 349 -9.15 -23.88 32.30
CA CYS A 349 -9.54 -22.71 31.51
C CYS A 349 -8.68 -22.58 30.23
N PRO A 350 -9.28 -22.23 29.07
CA PRO A 350 -8.56 -21.96 27.82
C PRO A 350 -7.48 -20.88 27.87
N CYS A 351 -7.40 -20.08 28.95
CA CYS A 351 -6.43 -18.99 29.09
C CYS A 351 -4.97 -19.44 29.27
N LEU A 352 -4.69 -20.75 29.37
CA LEU A 352 -3.34 -21.30 29.51
C LEU A 352 -2.46 -21.09 28.27
N GLU A 353 -3.06 -20.82 27.10
CA GLU A 353 -2.29 -20.49 25.88
C GLU A 353 -1.80 -19.03 25.84
N TRP A 354 -2.42 -18.11 26.59
CA TRP A 354 -2.05 -16.68 26.62
C TRP A 354 -0.87 -16.37 27.56
N LEU A 355 -0.47 -17.32 28.42
CA LEU A 355 0.67 -17.19 29.35
C LEU A 355 2.00 -17.65 28.74
N LYS A 356 2.02 -18.03 27.45
CA LYS A 356 3.24 -18.36 26.70
C LYS A 356 3.51 -17.32 25.61
N LEU A 357 3.86 -16.10 26.00
CA LEU A 357 4.57 -15.13 25.15
C LEU A 357 5.44 -14.23 26.04
#